data_AF-A0A6L9H2L8-F1
#
_entry.id   AF-A0A6L9H2L8-F1
#
_cell.length_a   1.000
_cell.length_b   1.000
_cell.length_c   1.000
_cell.angle_alpha   90.00
_cell.angle_beta   90.00
_cell.angle_gamma   90.00
#
_symmetry.space_group_name_H-M   'P 1'
#
loop_
_entity.id
_entity.type
_entity.pdbx_description
1 polymer ?
#
loop_
_entity_poly.entity_id
_entity_poly.type
_entity_poly.pdbx_seq_one_letter_code
_entity_poly.pdbx_strand_id
1 'polypeptide(L)'
;MDYLLCIPPRENSTRENCEKVHNILARMSDKYKLRIVPEPVKNKQFPCPDYFKKYRIYKPVRERDANGEAYLQKEEEEMILSVCKTPEEQELMKRCIYAYQYSASIVLKCFREKEKRRQA
;
A
#
# COMPACT_ATOMS: atom_id res chain seq x y z
N MET A 1 -10.76 11.66 -8.97
CA MET A 1 -9.61 10.94 -9.55
C MET A 1 -9.30 9.81 -8.61
N ASP A 2 -9.51 8.59 -9.09
CA ASP A 2 -9.42 7.41 -8.27
C ASP A 2 -7.97 6.92 -8.21
N TYR A 3 -7.51 6.51 -7.03
CA TYR A 3 -6.13 6.11 -6.81
C TYR A 3 -6.01 5.02 -5.74
N LEU A 4 -4.93 4.26 -5.80
CA LEU A 4 -4.55 3.32 -4.76
C LEU A 4 -3.67 4.04 -3.73
N LEU A 5 -4.08 3.98 -2.47
CA LEU A 5 -3.33 4.49 -1.34
C LEU A 5 -2.52 3.35 -0.72
N CYS A 6 -1.26 3.60 -0.41
CA CYS A 6 -0.39 2.70 0.34
C CYS A 6 0.11 3.42 1.59
N ILE A 7 -0.15 2.86 2.77
CA ILE A 7 0.26 3.40 4.07
C ILE A 7 1.10 2.35 4.79
N PRO A 8 2.37 2.65 5.14
CA PRO A 8 3.17 1.74 5.94
C PRO A 8 2.56 1.53 7.35
N PRO A 9 2.66 0.33 7.93
CA PRO A 9 2.01 0.01 9.21
C PRO A 9 2.76 0.64 10.38
N ARG A 10 2.08 1.44 11.21
CA ARG A 10 2.71 2.19 12.32
C ARG A 10 3.48 1.30 13.29
N GLU A 11 2.98 0.11 13.60
CA GLU A 11 3.56 -0.80 14.60
C GLU A 11 4.96 -1.31 14.21
N ASN A 12 5.29 -1.37 12.91
CA ASN A 12 6.60 -1.76 12.39
C ASN A 12 7.28 -0.66 11.56
N SER A 13 6.82 0.59 11.68
CA SER A 13 7.34 1.74 10.92
C SER A 13 8.59 2.31 11.57
N THR A 14 9.68 1.55 11.55
CA THR A 14 11.02 2.13 11.77
C THR A 14 11.39 3.02 10.56
N ARG A 15 12.29 4.00 10.77
CA ARG A 15 12.79 4.87 9.69
C ARG A 15 13.28 4.07 8.49
N GLU A 16 14.05 3.01 8.75
CA GLU A 16 14.54 2.10 7.70
C GLU A 16 13.40 1.43 6.92
N ASN A 17 12.34 0.97 7.59
CA ASN A 17 11.22 0.34 6.91
C ASN A 17 10.44 1.34 6.05
N CYS A 18 10.27 2.59 6.52
CA CYS A 18 9.67 3.65 5.70
C CYS A 18 10.52 3.97 4.46
N GLU A 19 11.85 3.99 4.59
CA GLU A 19 12.78 4.16 3.46
C GLU A 19 12.75 2.96 2.51
N LYS A 20 12.66 1.73 3.02
CA LYS A 20 12.47 0.52 2.20
C LYS A 20 11.17 0.60 1.39
N VAL A 21 10.05 0.94 2.01
CA VAL A 21 8.76 1.14 1.30
C VAL A 21 8.90 2.22 0.23
N HIS A 22 9.55 3.34 0.55
CA HIS A 22 9.82 4.41 -0.42
C HIS A 22 10.58 3.88 -1.65
N ASN A 23 11.66 3.13 -1.41
CA ASN A 23 12.49 2.57 -2.46
C ASN A 23 11.74 1.54 -3.31
N ILE A 24 10.91 0.68 -2.70
CA ILE A 24 10.09 -0.30 -3.42
C ILE A 24 9.08 0.42 -4.33
N LEU A 25 8.40 1.45 -3.81
CA LEU A 25 7.45 2.23 -4.59
C LEU A 25 8.15 3.04 -5.69
N ALA A 26 9.34 3.58 -5.47
CA ALA A 26 10.13 4.21 -6.51
C ALA A 26 10.46 3.24 -7.66
N ARG A 27 10.84 2.00 -7.34
CA ARG A 27 11.05 0.94 -8.35
C ARG A 27 9.75 0.60 -9.08
N MET A 28 8.63 0.55 -8.38
CA MET A 28 7.30 0.33 -8.98
C MET A 28 6.91 1.44 -9.94
N SER A 29 7.15 2.69 -9.56
CA SER A 29 6.93 3.86 -10.39
C SER A 29 7.77 3.79 -11.67
N ASP A 30 9.04 3.41 -11.58
CA ASP A 30 9.91 3.31 -12.77
C ASP A 30 9.54 2.13 -13.68
N LYS A 31 9.25 0.96 -13.10
CA LYS A 31 8.92 -0.27 -13.83
C LYS A 31 7.58 -0.20 -14.56
N TYR A 32 6.55 0.32 -13.88
CA TYR A 32 5.19 0.39 -14.41
C TYR A 32 4.79 1.78 -14.94
N LYS A 33 5.73 2.74 -14.93
CA LYS A 33 5.50 4.15 -15.29
C LYS A 33 4.27 4.76 -14.59
N LEU A 34 4.04 4.33 -13.35
CA LEU A 34 2.95 4.81 -12.51
C LEU A 34 3.36 6.10 -11.80
N ARG A 35 2.45 7.06 -11.73
CA ARG A 35 2.66 8.28 -10.94
C ARG A 35 2.41 7.96 -9.47
N ILE A 36 3.46 7.95 -8.65
CA ILE A 36 3.36 7.72 -7.21
C ILE A 36 3.76 9.00 -6.48
N VAL A 37 2.84 9.56 -5.69
CA VAL A 37 3.05 10.80 -4.95
C VAL A 37 3.12 10.50 -3.45
N PRO A 38 4.28 10.71 -2.79
CA PRO A 38 4.37 10.64 -1.34
C PRO A 38 3.72 11.87 -0.71
N GLU A 39 2.93 11.66 0.34
CA GLU A 39 2.33 12.70 1.15
C GLU A 39 2.61 12.47 2.63
N PRO A 40 2.88 13.53 3.41
CA PRO A 40 2.97 13.42 4.85
C PRO A 40 1.60 13.03 5.43
N VAL A 41 1.59 12.09 6.37
CA VAL A 41 0.36 11.74 7.10
C VAL A 41 0.13 12.79 8.17
N LYS A 42 -0.74 13.77 7.87
CA LYS A 42 -1.17 14.77 8.84
C LYS A 42 -2.28 14.18 9.73
N ASN A 43 -1.91 13.61 10.87
CA ASN A 43 -2.88 13.34 11.94
C ASN A 43 -2.95 14.53 12.89
N LYS A 44 -4.15 15.04 13.17
CA LYS A 44 -4.37 16.11 14.16
C LYS A 44 -4.05 15.71 15.61
N GLN A 45 -3.96 14.41 15.91
CA GLN A 45 -3.86 13.90 17.29
C GLN A 45 -2.44 13.57 17.78
N PHE A 46 -1.46 13.38 16.89
CA PHE A 46 -0.09 13.01 17.30
C PHE A 46 0.94 13.63 16.35
N PRO A 47 2.12 14.04 16.84
CA PRO A 47 3.25 14.38 15.98
C PRO A 47 3.65 13.10 15.24
N CYS A 48 3.12 12.92 14.03
CA CYS A 48 3.62 11.88 13.13
C CYS A 48 5.05 12.26 12.75
N PRO A 49 6.01 11.35 12.92
CA PRO A 49 7.38 11.61 12.51
C PRO A 49 7.45 11.94 11.01
N ASP A 50 8.32 12.87 10.61
CA ASP A 50 8.49 13.32 9.21
C ASP A 50 8.77 12.17 8.20
N TYR A 51 9.29 11.05 8.69
CA TYR A 51 9.55 9.86 7.89
C TYR A 51 8.28 9.07 7.54
N PHE A 52 7.15 9.28 8.23
CA PHE A 52 5.91 8.55 8.01
C PHE A 52 5.08 9.20 6.91
N LYS A 53 5.20 8.66 5.70
CA LYS A 53 4.52 9.13 4.49
C LYS A 53 3.54 8.09 3.97
N LYS A 54 2.38 8.55 3.52
CA LYS A 54 1.43 7.76 2.71
C LYS A 54 1.72 7.99 1.24
N TYR A 55 1.41 7.02 0.40
CA TYR A 55 1.71 7.08 -1.03
C TYR A 55 0.44 6.98 -1.84
N ARG A 56 0.20 7.97 -2.71
CA ARG A 56 -0.88 7.96 -3.68
C ARG A 56 -0.36 7.41 -5.00
N ILE A 57 -0.80 6.21 -5.35
CA ILE A 57 -0.47 5.52 -6.59
C ILE A 57 -1.61 5.81 -7.57
N TYR A 58 -1.37 6.72 -8.50
CA TYR A 58 -2.33 7.04 -9.56
C TYR A 58 -2.33 5.89 -10.56
N LYS A 59 -3.39 5.10 -10.50
CA LYS A 59 -3.66 4.00 -11.42
C LYS A 59 -5.18 3.93 -11.65
N PRO A 60 -5.63 3.37 -12.79
CA PRO A 60 -7.05 3.05 -12.94
C PRO A 60 -7.41 2.00 -11.88
N VAL A 61 -8.26 2.37 -10.92
CA VAL A 61 -8.92 1.41 -10.04
C VAL A 61 -10.20 0.98 -10.74
N ARG A 62 -10.48 -0.33 -10.76
CA ARG A 62 -11.75 -0.83 -11.30
C ARG A 62 -12.91 -0.34 -10.44
N GLU A 63 -14.07 -0.25 -11.08
CA GLU A 63 -15.31 0.09 -10.38
C GLU A 63 -15.63 -0.95 -9.31
N ARG A 64 -16.39 -0.49 -8.31
CA ARG A 64 -16.74 -1.26 -7.12
C ARG A 64 -17.48 -2.53 -7.54
N ASP A 65 -16.80 -3.67 -7.55
CA ASP A 65 -17.48 -4.97 -7.65
C ASP A 65 -18.52 -5.03 -6.52
N ALA A 66 -19.74 -5.43 -6.86
CA ALA A 66 -20.89 -5.46 -5.95
C ALA A 66 -20.64 -6.26 -4.64
N ASN A 67 -19.57 -7.05 -4.61
CA ASN A 67 -19.15 -7.90 -3.50
C ASN A 67 -18.24 -7.23 -2.47
N GLY A 68 -17.89 -5.95 -2.65
CA GLY A 68 -17.12 -5.21 -1.65
C GLY A 68 -15.81 -5.91 -1.27
N GLU A 69 -15.12 -6.55 -2.23
CA GLU A 69 -13.94 -7.36 -1.93
C GLU A 69 -12.93 -6.56 -1.11
N ALA A 70 -12.52 -7.07 0.04
CA ALA A 70 -11.52 -6.45 0.91
C ALA A 70 -10.08 -6.65 0.41
N TYR A 71 -9.90 -7.23 -0.79
CA TYR A 71 -8.61 -7.65 -1.30
C TYR A 71 -8.15 -6.78 -2.48
N LEU A 72 -6.83 -6.62 -2.58
CA LEU A 72 -6.17 -6.14 -3.79
C LEU A 72 -6.44 -7.10 -4.96
N GLN A 73 -6.43 -6.57 -6.17
CA GLN A 73 -6.48 -7.41 -7.36
C GLN A 73 -5.20 -8.23 -7.45
N LYS A 74 -5.32 -9.46 -7.94
CA LYS A 74 -4.17 -10.35 -8.14
C LYS A 74 -3.05 -9.67 -8.94
N GLU A 75 -3.42 -8.92 -9.98
CA GLU A 75 -2.47 -8.14 -10.78
C GLU A 75 -1.74 -7.07 -9.95
N GLU A 76 -2.40 -6.42 -8.98
CA GLU A 76 -1.75 -5.45 -8.08
C GLU A 76 -0.83 -6.12 -7.08
N GLU A 77 -1.25 -7.25 -6.53
CA GLU A 77 -0.42 -8.04 -5.62
C GLU A 77 0.86 -8.47 -6.33
N GLU A 78 0.75 -9.03 -7.54
CA GLU A 78 1.88 -9.40 -8.37
C GLU A 78 2.73 -8.18 -8.73
N MET A 79 2.12 -7.05 -9.05
CA MET A 79 2.82 -5.80 -9.36
C MET A 79 3.71 -5.34 -8.20
N ILE A 80 3.14 -5.26 -7.00
CA ILE A 80 3.85 -4.85 -5.77
C ILE A 80 4.93 -5.86 -5.39
N LEU A 81 4.63 -7.16 -5.47
CA LEU A 81 5.62 -8.20 -5.13
C LEU A 81 6.74 -8.29 -6.16
N SER A 82 6.48 -7.96 -7.43
CA SER A 82 7.46 -8.04 -8.53
C SER A 82 8.59 -7.01 -8.46
N VAL A 83 8.45 -5.99 -7.61
CA VAL A 83 9.47 -4.94 -7.40
C VAL A 83 10.23 -5.13 -6.08
N CYS A 84 9.77 -6.06 -5.25
CA CYS A 84 10.46 -6.51 -4.05
C CYS A 84 11.60 -7.47 -4.45
N LYS A 85 12.81 -7.18 -3.99
CA LYS A 85 14.03 -7.97 -4.23
C LYS A 85 14.23 -9.05 -3.17
N THR A 86 13.74 -8.84 -1.95
CA THR A 86 13.93 -9.76 -0.82
C THR A 86 12.59 -10.20 -0.22
N PRO A 87 12.53 -11.37 0.44
CA PRO A 87 11.34 -11.80 1.18
C PRO A 87 10.93 -10.81 2.28
N GLU A 88 11.89 -10.14 2.91
CA GLU A 88 11.62 -9.09 3.90
C GLU A 88 10.89 -7.89 3.29
N GLU A 89 11.29 -7.44 2.09
CA GLU A 89 10.58 -6.38 1.35
C GLU A 89 9.15 -6.82 1.02
N GLN A 90 8.94 -8.10 0.65
CA GLN A 90 7.61 -8.64 0.38
C GLN A 90 6.73 -8.66 1.63
N GLU A 91 7.25 -9.12 2.78
CA GLU A 91 6.50 -9.10 4.04
C GLU A 91 6.18 -7.67 4.47
N LEU A 92 7.12 -6.75 4.31
CA LEU A 92 6.91 -5.34 4.62
C LEU A 92 5.79 -4.73 3.78
N MET A 93 5.78 -4.99 2.46
CA MET A 93 4.71 -4.53 1.58
C MET A 93 3.38 -5.21 1.86
N LYS A 94 3.35 -6.49 2.24
CA LYS A 94 2.13 -7.19 2.65
C LYS A 94 1.50 -6.62 3.93
N ARG A 95 2.34 -6.15 4.87
CA ARG A 95 1.89 -5.50 6.11
C ARG A 95 1.45 -4.05 5.89
N CYS A 96 1.70 -3.46 4.72
CA CYS A 96 1.19 -2.12 4.40
C CYS A 96 -0.33 -2.14 4.27
N ILE A 97 -0.96 -1.05 4.69
CA ILE A 97 -2.38 -0.83 4.53
C ILE A 97 -2.61 -0.26 3.14
N TYR A 98 -3.46 -0.92 2.36
CA TYR A 98 -3.88 -0.42 1.06
C TYR A 98 -5.31 0.10 1.14
N ALA A 99 -5.63 1.07 0.30
CA ALA A 99 -7.00 1.54 0.17
C ALA A 99 -7.26 2.08 -1.22
N TYR A 100 -8.40 1.76 -1.81
CA TYR A 100 -8.87 2.49 -2.98
C TYR A 100 -9.58 3.76 -2.55
N GLN A 101 -9.06 4.89 -3.00
CA GLN A 101 -9.79 6.14 -2.95
C GLN A 101 -10.67 6.22 -4.20
N TYR A 102 -11.98 6.16 -4.00
CA TYR A 102 -12.96 6.57 -4.98
C TYR A 102 -13.36 8.03 -4.73
N SER A 103 -13.92 8.67 -5.74
CA SER A 103 -14.36 10.08 -5.66
C SER A 103 -15.30 10.40 -4.47
N ALA A 104 -16.04 9.42 -3.93
CA ALA A 104 -16.94 9.60 -2.78
C ALA A 104 -16.70 8.64 -1.61
N SER A 105 -15.70 7.75 -1.65
CA SER A 105 -15.52 6.70 -0.62
C SER A 105 -14.09 6.18 -0.58
N ILE A 106 -13.68 5.65 0.57
CA ILE A 106 -12.41 4.92 0.75
C ILE A 106 -12.74 3.48 1.08
N VAL A 107 -12.16 2.54 0.35
CA VAL A 107 -12.31 1.11 0.61
C VAL A 107 -10.95 0.54 0.98
N LEU A 108 -10.81 0.08 2.23
CA LEU A 108 -9.59 -0.59 2.68
C LEU A 108 -9.40 -1.91 1.92
N LYS A 109 -8.18 -2.14 1.48
CA LYS A 109 -7.74 -3.32 0.76
C LYS A 109 -6.53 -3.93 1.46
N CYS A 110 -6.48 -5.25 1.48
CA CYS A 110 -5.35 -6.01 1.97
C CYS A 110 -4.85 -6.95 0.88
N PHE A 111 -3.62 -7.44 1.04
CA PHE A 111 -3.19 -8.61 0.29
C PHE A 111 -4.13 -9.77 0.60
N ARG A 112 -4.41 -10.62 -0.39
CA ARG A 112 -5.09 -11.88 -0.19
C ARG A 112 -4.10 -12.79 0.52
N GLU A 113 -4.04 -12.67 1.84
CA GLU A 113 -3.41 -13.70 2.65
C GLU A 113 -4.14 -15.00 2.32
N LYS A 114 -3.45 -15.95 1.65
CA LYS A 114 -3.83 -17.35 1.79
C LYS A 114 -3.85 -17.56 3.29
N GLU A 115 -5.05 -17.69 3.87
CA GLU A 115 -5.23 -17.93 5.29
C GLU A 115 -4.21 -19.00 5.74
N LYS A 116 -3.08 -18.58 6.30
CA LYS A 116 -2.50 -19.36 7.39
C LYS A 116 -3.34 -18.97 8.58
N ARG A 117 -4.50 -19.62 8.67
CA ARG A 117 -5.20 -19.81 9.93
C ARG A 117 -4.15 -20.15 11.00
N ARG A 118 -3.88 -19.17 11.84
CA ARG A 118 -3.39 -19.29 13.21
C ARG A 118 -4.39 -18.41 13.95
N GLN A 119 -5.25 -18.87 14.84
CA GLN A 119 -5.19 -19.95 15.82
C GLN A 119 -6.63 -20.51 15.96
N ALA A 120 -6.90 -21.73 16.44
CA ALA A 120 -6.36 -22.41 17.62
C ALA A 120 -6.29 -23.92 17.43
#